data_AF-A0AAD2HL61-F1
#
_entry.id   AF-A0AAD2HL61-F1
#
_cell.length_a   1.000
_cell.length_b   1.000
_cell.length_c   1.000
_cell.angle_alpha   90.00
_cell.angle_beta   90.00
_cell.angle_gamma   90.00
#
_symmetry.space_group_name_H-M   'P 1'
#
loop_
_entity.id
_entity.type
_entity.pdbx_description
1 polymer ?
#
loop_
_entity_poly.entity_id
_entity_poly.type
_entity_poly.pdbx_seq_one_letter_code
_entity_poly.pdbx_strand_id
1 'polypeptide(L)'
;MYLRLNSMANPVTHILFGTSPDAFYIGHGRRHHIQGMPEGFTKHAAALHIAMTLWISMTRDMQHWVLFNVATNQFFHNTDIPPVIRDHLGGADGKVPADFLTFSDDPDPAHFFLKGKRHASWSATLDDSLIQEILAQKRRVQGFDASVQGVLFGKGRTSLTMLPGGFIARLDGDALDPGHILNKTLTEFQTGWAIERGSTLCFYDHAYFFLKFKQQHGTTVQMRWNMPPHMMQILAELREVTMGVEEQNLLMQDDEVAMGRARTRMEQSMRGNR
;
A
#
# COMPACT_ATOMS: atom_id res chain seq x y z
N MET A 1 -2.30 8.05 16.05
CA MET A 1 -2.67 6.73 16.59
C MET A 1 -4.18 6.63 16.54
N TYR A 2 -4.71 5.68 15.77
CA TYR A 2 -6.15 5.51 15.60
C TYR A 2 -6.71 4.63 16.71
N LEU A 3 -7.46 5.23 17.62
CA LEU A 3 -8.39 4.50 18.48
C LEU A 3 -9.75 4.56 17.79
N ARG A 4 -10.17 3.46 17.17
CA ARG A 4 -11.56 3.29 16.71
C ARG A 4 -12.39 2.92 17.94
N LEU A 5 -13.28 3.80 18.36
CA LEU A 5 -14.32 3.52 19.36
C LEU A 5 -15.63 3.20 18.61
N ASN A 6 -16.20 2.03 18.91
CA ASN A 6 -17.59 1.62 18.69
C ASN A 6 -18.20 1.92 17.31
N SER A 7 -17.88 1.09 16.33
CA SER A 7 -18.72 0.77 15.17
C SER A 7 -18.32 -0.63 14.69
N MET A 8 -19.18 -1.33 13.94
CA MET A 8 -18.82 -2.59 13.26
C MET A 8 -17.38 -2.55 12.72
N ALA A 9 -16.65 -3.67 12.84
CA ALA A 9 -15.28 -3.78 12.37
C ALA A 9 -15.24 -3.43 10.87
N ASN A 10 -14.67 -2.26 10.53
CA ASN A 10 -14.58 -1.81 9.15
C ASN A 10 -13.52 -2.65 8.44
N PRO A 11 -13.89 -3.56 7.52
CA PRO A 11 -12.96 -4.56 7.01
C PRO A 11 -11.87 -3.90 6.17
N VAL A 12 -10.65 -4.41 6.29
CA VAL A 12 -9.51 -3.94 5.49
C VAL A 12 -9.60 -4.51 4.08
N THR A 13 -9.48 -3.65 3.08
CA THR A 13 -9.38 -4.06 1.66
C THR A 13 -7.95 -3.87 1.16
N HIS A 14 -7.44 -4.85 0.42
CA HIS A 14 -6.20 -4.77 -0.34
C HIS A 14 -6.44 -5.29 -1.75
N ILE A 15 -5.90 -4.59 -2.75
CA ILE A 15 -5.98 -4.99 -4.14
C ILE A 15 -4.58 -4.91 -4.73
N LEU A 16 -4.16 -6.00 -5.37
CA LEU A 16 -2.92 -6.06 -6.14
C LEU A 16 -3.27 -6.42 -7.58
N PHE A 17 -2.78 -5.59 -8.50
CA PHE A 17 -2.81 -5.86 -9.92
C PHE A 17 -1.54 -6.61 -10.29
N GLY A 18 -1.68 -7.71 -11.03
CA GLY A 18 -0.57 -8.43 -11.63
C GLY A 18 -0.15 -7.83 -12.97
N THR A 19 0.38 -8.67 -13.86
CA THR A 19 0.81 -8.27 -15.21
C THR A 19 -0.33 -8.13 -16.21
N SER A 20 -1.52 -8.66 -15.90
CA SER A 20 -2.67 -8.69 -16.81
C SER A 20 -3.99 -8.66 -16.04
N PRO A 21 -5.14 -8.44 -16.72
CA PRO A 21 -6.47 -8.54 -16.09
C PRO A 21 -6.78 -9.89 -15.43
N ASP A 22 -6.06 -10.95 -15.80
CA ASP A 22 -6.27 -12.31 -15.29
C ASP A 22 -5.31 -12.67 -14.15
N ALA A 23 -4.41 -11.76 -13.79
CA ALA A 23 -3.47 -11.90 -12.68
C ALA A 23 -3.75 -10.83 -11.63
N PHE A 24 -4.33 -11.21 -10.49
CA PHE A 24 -4.65 -10.27 -9.41
C PHE A 24 -4.87 -10.97 -8.07
N TYR A 25 -4.82 -10.15 -7.01
CA TYR A 25 -5.22 -10.51 -5.66
C TYR A 25 -6.21 -9.46 -5.12
N ILE A 26 -7.31 -9.91 -4.55
CA ILE A 26 -8.28 -9.06 -3.84
C ILE A 26 -8.49 -9.65 -2.45
N GLY A 27 -8.13 -8.90 -1.42
CA GLY A 27 -8.41 -9.22 -0.03
C GLY A 27 -9.43 -8.25 0.54
N HIS A 28 -10.41 -8.76 1.29
CA HIS A 28 -11.37 -7.94 2.04
C HIS A 28 -11.75 -8.63 3.35
N GLY A 29 -11.54 -7.95 4.48
CA GLY A 29 -11.81 -8.51 5.80
C GLY A 29 -10.89 -9.68 6.12
N ARG A 30 -11.44 -10.89 6.25
CA ARG A 30 -10.68 -12.15 6.43
C ARG A 30 -10.61 -13.00 5.16
N ARG A 31 -11.31 -12.58 4.10
CA ARG A 31 -11.50 -13.36 2.87
C ARG A 31 -10.65 -12.78 1.75
N HIS A 32 -10.16 -13.64 0.87
CA HIS A 32 -9.44 -13.22 -0.32
C HIS A 32 -9.77 -14.08 -1.53
N HIS A 33 -9.47 -13.51 -2.69
CA HIS A 33 -9.47 -14.19 -3.96
C HIS A 33 -8.12 -13.96 -4.66
N ILE A 34 -7.61 -14.99 -5.32
CA ILE A 34 -6.32 -14.99 -6.01
C ILE A 34 -6.53 -15.63 -7.37
N GLN A 35 -6.12 -14.94 -8.43
CA GLN A 35 -6.17 -15.47 -9.79
C GLN A 35 -4.85 -15.13 -10.49
N GLY A 36 -4.26 -16.10 -11.19
CA GLY A 36 -3.07 -15.88 -12.04
C GLY A 36 -1.80 -15.37 -11.34
N MET A 37 -1.75 -15.37 -10.00
CA MET A 37 -0.59 -14.90 -9.23
C MET A 37 0.47 -16.01 -9.09
N PRO A 38 1.77 -15.66 -8.98
CA PRO A 38 2.84 -16.64 -8.81
C PRO A 38 2.66 -17.53 -7.58
N GLU A 39 3.08 -18.79 -7.70
CA GLU A 39 2.89 -19.82 -6.67
C GLU A 39 3.43 -19.40 -5.29
N GLY A 40 4.60 -18.75 -5.26
CA GLY A 40 5.19 -18.26 -4.01
C GLY A 40 4.30 -17.24 -3.28
N PHE A 41 3.65 -16.35 -4.03
CA PHE A 41 2.68 -15.42 -3.45
C PHE A 41 1.40 -16.14 -3.05
N THR A 42 0.85 -17.00 -3.91
CA THR A 42 -0.39 -17.76 -3.66
C THR A 42 -0.29 -18.59 -2.39
N LYS A 43 0.82 -19.30 -2.18
CA LYS A 43 1.10 -20.06 -0.95
C LYS A 43 1.13 -19.17 0.29
N HIS A 44 1.75 -18.00 0.19
CA HIS A 44 1.79 -17.05 1.31
C HIS A 44 0.41 -16.45 1.60
N ALA A 45 -0.32 -16.07 0.56
CA ALA A 45 -1.63 -15.43 0.65
C ALA A 45 -2.67 -16.34 1.32
N ALA A 46 -2.57 -17.67 1.16
CA ALA A 46 -3.42 -18.63 1.87
C ALA A 46 -3.31 -18.54 3.41
N ALA A 47 -2.18 -18.09 3.94
CA ALA A 47 -1.96 -17.86 5.38
C ALA A 47 -2.03 -16.37 5.77
N LEU A 48 -2.35 -15.49 4.83
CA LEU A 48 -2.28 -14.05 5.03
C LEU A 48 -3.47 -13.55 5.86
N HIS A 49 -3.16 -12.94 7.00
CA HIS A 49 -4.14 -12.25 7.82
C HIS A 49 -4.33 -10.81 7.34
N ILE A 50 -5.28 -10.61 6.42
CA ILE A 50 -5.53 -9.35 5.70
C ILE A 50 -5.75 -8.17 6.65
N ALA A 51 -6.52 -8.35 7.73
CA ALA A 51 -6.75 -7.32 8.75
C ALA A 51 -5.46 -6.83 9.43
N MET A 52 -4.40 -7.65 9.43
CA MET A 52 -3.10 -7.32 10.01
C MET A 52 -2.09 -6.86 8.95
N THR A 53 -2.45 -6.85 7.67
CA THR A 53 -1.58 -6.37 6.59
C THR A 53 -1.82 -4.88 6.37
N LEU A 54 -0.77 -4.06 6.41
CA LEU A 54 -0.90 -2.62 6.19
C LEU A 54 -0.82 -2.27 4.71
N TRP A 55 0.08 -2.92 3.98
CA TRP A 55 0.30 -2.73 2.56
C TRP A 55 1.01 -3.95 1.98
N ILE A 56 0.88 -4.10 0.67
CA ILE A 56 1.58 -5.10 -0.14
C ILE A 56 2.11 -4.37 -1.38
N SER A 57 3.32 -4.69 -1.79
CA SER A 57 3.96 -4.21 -3.03
C SER A 57 4.48 -5.40 -3.80
N MET A 58 4.36 -5.35 -5.12
CA MET A 58 4.78 -6.41 -6.03
C MET A 58 5.46 -5.78 -7.24
N THR A 59 6.49 -6.43 -7.79
CA THR A 59 7.13 -6.01 -9.03
C THR A 59 6.18 -6.18 -10.21
N ARG A 60 6.46 -5.45 -11.29
CA ARG A 60 5.68 -5.54 -12.53
C ARG A 60 5.56 -6.97 -13.05
N ASP A 61 6.63 -7.75 -12.99
CA ASP A 61 6.69 -9.15 -13.44
C ASP A 61 6.12 -10.17 -12.43
N MET A 62 5.63 -9.67 -11.29
CA MET A 62 5.10 -10.41 -10.15
C MET A 62 6.08 -11.33 -9.41
N GLN A 63 7.34 -11.42 -9.85
CA GLN A 63 8.29 -12.38 -9.28
C GLN A 63 8.71 -12.00 -7.86
N HIS A 64 8.67 -10.72 -7.52
CA HIS A 64 9.08 -10.23 -6.21
C HIS A 64 7.94 -9.48 -5.54
N TRP A 65 7.79 -9.70 -4.24
CA TRP A 65 6.77 -9.04 -3.45
C TRP A 65 7.23 -8.83 -2.01
N VAL A 66 6.71 -7.77 -1.40
CA VAL A 66 6.91 -7.43 0.00
C VAL A 66 5.57 -7.01 0.58
N LEU A 67 5.26 -7.48 1.77
CA LEU A 67 4.18 -6.94 2.56
C LEU A 67 4.62 -6.67 3.98
N PHE A 68 3.92 -5.73 4.61
CA PHE A 68 4.15 -5.38 5.99
C PHE A 68 2.95 -5.76 6.86
N ASN A 69 3.22 -6.61 7.86
CA ASN A 69 2.24 -7.00 8.85
C ASN A 69 2.34 -6.11 10.09
N VAL A 70 1.31 -5.31 10.35
CA VAL A 70 1.29 -4.36 11.47
C VAL A 70 1.17 -5.06 12.82
N ALA A 71 0.56 -6.24 12.88
CA ALA A 71 0.39 -6.98 14.13
C ALA A 71 1.70 -7.60 14.62
N THR A 72 2.53 -8.12 13.72
CA THR A 72 3.86 -8.66 14.06
C THR A 72 4.97 -7.63 13.93
N ASN A 73 4.73 -6.49 13.26
CA ASN A 73 5.76 -5.51 12.88
C ASN A 73 6.88 -6.15 12.04
N GLN A 74 6.53 -7.13 11.22
CA GLN A 74 7.45 -7.87 10.36
C GLN A 74 7.10 -7.69 8.89
N PHE A 75 8.14 -7.80 8.06
CA PHE A 75 8.01 -7.94 6.63
C PHE A 75 7.88 -9.41 6.26
N PHE A 76 7.04 -9.68 5.27
CA PHE A 76 7.02 -10.96 4.57
C PHE A 76 7.33 -10.68 3.10
N HIS A 77 8.17 -11.51 2.51
CA HIS A 77 8.62 -11.35 1.13
C HIS A 77 9.04 -12.72 0.56
N ASN A 78 9.14 -12.83 -0.75
CA ASN A 78 9.75 -14.02 -1.37
C ASN A 78 11.27 -14.06 -1.11
N THR A 79 11.88 -15.23 -1.26
CA THR A 79 13.30 -15.46 -0.92
C THR A 79 14.27 -14.68 -1.79
N ASP A 80 13.86 -14.31 -2.99
CA ASP A 80 14.77 -13.84 -4.05
C ASP A 80 14.83 -12.31 -4.15
N ILE A 81 14.37 -11.60 -3.12
CA ILE A 81 14.40 -10.14 -3.11
C ILE A 81 15.84 -9.60 -3.11
N PRO A 82 16.14 -8.50 -3.85
CA PRO A 82 17.48 -7.93 -3.89
C PRO A 82 18.08 -7.70 -2.49
N PRO A 83 19.39 -8.00 -2.28
CA PRO A 83 20.04 -7.86 -0.98
C PRO A 83 19.86 -6.48 -0.35
N VAL A 84 20.02 -5.41 -1.14
CA VAL A 84 19.84 -4.03 -0.66
C VAL A 84 18.47 -3.78 -0.05
N ILE A 85 17.41 -4.38 -0.62
CA ILE A 85 16.06 -4.29 -0.08
C ILE A 85 16.00 -5.09 1.22
N ARG A 86 16.46 -6.35 1.21
CA ARG A 86 16.46 -7.23 2.39
C ARG A 86 17.16 -6.60 3.59
N ASP A 87 18.30 -5.95 3.37
CA ASP A 87 19.06 -5.29 4.44
C ASP A 87 18.25 -4.15 5.07
N HIS A 88 17.53 -3.38 4.25
CA HIS A 88 16.59 -2.38 4.75
C HIS A 88 15.37 -2.99 5.44
N LEU A 89 14.83 -4.13 4.99
CA LEU A 89 13.69 -4.79 5.66
C LEU A 89 14.10 -5.29 7.06
N GLY A 90 15.30 -5.83 7.20
CA GLY A 90 15.85 -6.33 8.46
C GLY A 90 16.50 -5.26 9.35
N GLY A 91 16.83 -4.08 8.80
CA GLY A 91 17.68 -3.10 9.50
C GLY A 91 19.11 -3.61 9.72
N ALA A 92 19.57 -4.52 8.87
CA ALA A 92 20.90 -5.11 8.93
C ALA A 92 21.96 -4.15 8.38
N ASP A 93 23.23 -4.42 8.64
CA ASP A 93 24.37 -3.70 8.04
C ASP A 93 24.32 -2.18 8.19
N GLY A 94 23.81 -1.71 9.33
CA GLY A 94 23.67 -0.28 9.65
C GLY A 94 22.56 0.43 8.85
N LYS A 95 21.76 -0.29 8.07
CA LYS A 95 20.64 0.26 7.32
C LYS A 95 19.48 0.65 8.24
N VAL A 96 18.80 1.74 7.87
CA VAL A 96 17.57 2.13 8.55
C VAL A 96 16.45 1.14 8.17
N PRO A 97 15.76 0.53 9.15
CA PRO A 97 14.64 -0.37 8.89
C PRO A 97 13.59 0.31 8.01
N ALA A 98 13.10 -0.40 7.01
CA ALA A 98 12.03 0.07 6.13
C ALA A 98 10.71 0.26 6.92
N ASP A 99 9.90 1.19 6.45
CA ASP A 99 8.53 1.46 6.92
C ASP A 99 7.52 1.30 5.77
N PHE A 100 7.95 1.69 4.57
CA PHE A 100 7.20 1.53 3.34
C PHE A 100 8.15 1.21 2.18
N LEU A 101 7.72 0.32 1.29
CA LEU A 101 8.44 -0.01 0.06
C LEU A 101 7.44 -0.15 -1.08
N THR A 102 7.80 0.38 -2.25
CA THR A 102 7.10 0.12 -3.50
C THR A 102 8.08 -0.21 -4.62
N PHE A 103 7.67 -1.05 -5.57
CA PHE A 103 8.40 -1.28 -6.82
C PHE A 103 7.85 -0.35 -7.91
N SER A 104 8.72 0.08 -8.84
CA SER A 104 8.28 0.88 -9.98
C SER A 104 7.65 0.02 -11.09
N ASP A 105 7.17 0.66 -12.17
CA ASP A 105 6.73 -0.03 -13.40
C ASP A 105 7.89 -0.58 -14.25
N ASP A 106 8.92 -1.06 -13.57
CA ASP A 106 10.10 -1.70 -14.16
C ASP A 106 10.10 -3.19 -13.74
N PRO A 107 10.38 -4.12 -14.67
CA PRO A 107 10.54 -5.52 -14.30
C PRO A 107 11.75 -5.77 -13.38
N ASP A 108 12.77 -4.90 -13.36
CA ASP A 108 13.92 -5.05 -12.48
C ASP A 108 13.53 -4.78 -11.01
N PRO A 109 13.58 -5.79 -10.11
CA PRO A 109 13.27 -5.60 -8.70
C PRO A 109 14.25 -4.65 -7.98
N ALA A 110 15.40 -4.33 -8.58
CA ALA A 110 16.31 -3.32 -8.07
C ALA A 110 15.73 -1.90 -8.22
N HIS A 111 14.67 -1.69 -9.01
CA HIS A 111 13.99 -0.41 -9.12
C HIS A 111 12.84 -0.29 -8.11
N PHE A 112 13.07 0.47 -7.04
CA PHE A 112 12.17 0.64 -5.91
C PHE A 112 12.27 2.03 -5.27
N PHE A 113 11.22 2.38 -4.53
CA PHE A 113 11.25 3.47 -3.55
C PHE A 113 11.05 2.90 -2.15
N LEU A 114 11.85 3.36 -1.20
CA LEU A 114 11.84 2.91 0.18
C LEU A 114 11.79 4.11 1.14
N LYS A 115 10.80 4.12 2.04
CA LYS A 115 10.77 5.01 3.20
C LYS A 115 11.27 4.23 4.43
N GLY A 116 12.26 4.77 5.13
CA GLY A 116 12.75 4.21 6.39
C GLY A 116 11.91 4.66 7.60
N LYS A 117 11.94 3.90 8.70
CA LYS A 117 11.26 4.22 9.98
C LYS A 117 11.84 5.46 10.67
N ARG A 118 13.10 5.82 10.40
CA ARG A 118 13.70 7.06 10.93
C ARG A 118 13.18 8.29 10.19
N HIS A 119 13.10 9.40 10.91
CA HIS A 119 12.75 10.70 10.37
C HIS A 119 13.70 11.08 9.22
N ALA A 120 13.16 11.68 8.16
CA ALA A 120 13.90 12.11 6.97
C ALA A 120 14.68 11.00 6.21
N SER A 121 14.43 9.72 6.49
CA SER A 121 15.10 8.60 5.82
C SER A 121 14.25 8.04 4.69
N TRP A 122 14.70 8.18 3.45
CA TRP A 122 14.21 7.43 2.29
C TRP A 122 15.38 7.11 1.35
N SER A 123 15.22 6.07 0.52
CA SER A 123 16.16 5.66 -0.51
C SER A 123 15.37 5.23 -1.73
N ALA A 124 15.91 5.45 -2.92
CA ALA A 124 15.29 5.00 -4.14
C ALA A 124 16.36 4.65 -5.18
N THR A 125 16.11 3.59 -5.91
CA THR A 125 16.81 3.25 -7.15
C THR A 125 15.71 3.20 -8.19
N LEU A 126 15.71 4.10 -9.17
CA LEU A 126 14.62 4.26 -10.13
C LEU A 126 15.22 4.69 -11.45
N ASP A 127 14.44 4.64 -12.52
CA ASP A 127 14.84 5.28 -13.78
C ASP A 127 15.12 6.77 -13.59
N ASP A 128 16.01 7.32 -14.42
CA ASP A 128 16.45 8.71 -14.36
C ASP A 128 15.27 9.70 -14.39
N SER A 129 14.22 9.39 -15.14
CA SER A 129 13.09 10.29 -15.29
C SER A 129 12.20 10.35 -14.04
N LEU A 130 12.07 9.23 -13.31
CA LEU A 130 11.34 9.14 -12.04
C LEU A 130 12.16 9.75 -10.91
N ILE A 131 13.47 9.47 -10.84
CA ILE A 131 14.30 10.04 -9.78
C ILE A 131 14.41 11.56 -9.89
N GLN A 132 14.57 12.10 -11.11
CA GLN A 132 14.62 13.56 -11.31
C GLN A 132 13.32 14.25 -10.92
N GLU A 133 12.19 13.58 -11.10
CA GLU A 133 10.89 14.09 -10.66
C GLU A 133 10.79 14.13 -9.13
N ILE A 134 11.16 13.05 -8.43
CA ILE A 134 11.16 13.05 -6.96
C ILE A 134 12.09 14.15 -6.44
N LEU A 135 13.25 14.36 -7.07
CA LEU A 135 14.16 15.46 -6.75
C LEU A 135 13.58 16.84 -7.08
N ALA A 136 12.75 16.97 -8.12
CA ALA A 136 12.02 18.20 -8.42
C ALA A 136 10.94 18.49 -7.36
N GLN A 137 10.19 17.47 -6.92
CA GLN A 137 9.21 17.59 -5.84
C GLN A 137 9.88 17.97 -4.52
N LYS A 138 11.02 17.35 -4.20
CA LYS A 138 11.84 17.69 -3.03
C LYS A 138 12.20 19.17 -2.97
N ARG A 139 12.47 19.81 -4.11
CA ARG A 139 12.78 21.25 -4.19
C ARG A 139 11.57 22.15 -3.98
N ARG A 140 10.35 21.66 -4.25
CA ARG A 140 9.11 22.42 -4.17
C ARG A 140 8.39 22.27 -2.83
N VAL A 141 8.57 21.14 -2.16
CA VAL A 141 7.89 20.83 -0.89
C VAL A 141 8.84 21.07 0.27
N GLN A 142 8.53 22.05 1.11
CA GLN A 142 9.28 22.31 2.33
C GLN A 142 9.24 21.07 3.24
N GLY A 143 10.41 20.63 3.71
CA GLY A 143 10.51 19.46 4.58
C GLY A 143 10.19 18.12 3.90
N PHE A 144 10.25 18.04 2.56
CA PHE A 144 9.92 16.84 1.79
C PHE A 144 10.47 15.54 2.38
N ASP A 145 11.77 15.49 2.69
CA ASP A 145 12.42 14.27 3.21
C ASP A 145 11.73 13.77 4.49
N ALA A 146 11.36 14.70 5.37
CA ALA A 146 10.68 14.43 6.63
C ALA A 146 9.21 14.01 6.42
N SER A 147 8.55 14.62 5.44
CA SER A 147 7.12 14.47 5.22
C SER A 147 6.76 13.29 4.32
N VAL A 148 7.59 12.91 3.36
CA VAL A 148 7.25 11.84 2.40
C VAL A 148 6.94 10.54 3.14
N GLN A 149 5.75 9.99 2.87
CA GLN A 149 5.27 8.75 3.51
C GLN A 149 5.51 7.53 2.63
N GLY A 150 5.68 7.76 1.32
CA GLY A 150 5.93 6.77 0.28
C GLY A 150 5.65 7.37 -1.10
N VAL A 151 5.94 6.60 -2.13
CA VAL A 151 5.52 6.87 -3.51
C VAL A 151 4.76 5.63 -3.98
N LEU A 152 3.75 5.77 -4.82
CA LEU A 152 3.10 4.66 -5.52
C LEU A 152 3.44 4.78 -6.99
N PHE A 153 3.77 3.68 -7.64
CA PHE A 153 4.01 3.64 -9.08
C PHE A 153 2.91 2.83 -9.78
N GLY A 154 2.54 3.29 -10.97
CA GLY A 154 1.65 2.58 -11.89
C GLY A 154 2.20 2.65 -13.30
N LYS A 155 1.37 2.28 -14.29
CA LYS A 155 1.75 2.20 -15.70
C LYS A 155 2.51 3.43 -16.20
N GLY A 156 3.57 3.17 -16.96
CA GLY A 156 4.48 4.18 -17.49
C GLY A 156 5.16 4.93 -16.36
N ARG A 157 5.13 6.26 -16.41
CA ARG A 157 5.70 7.12 -15.37
C ARG A 157 4.65 7.69 -14.41
N THR A 158 3.47 7.05 -14.36
CA THR A 158 2.41 7.44 -13.44
C THR A 158 2.85 7.16 -12.01
N SER A 159 2.84 8.18 -11.15
CA SER A 159 3.22 8.03 -9.74
C SER A 159 2.47 8.97 -8.83
N LEU A 160 2.27 8.54 -7.58
CA LEU A 160 1.62 9.32 -6.53
C LEU A 160 2.54 9.40 -5.32
N THR A 161 3.07 10.59 -5.03
CA THR A 161 3.85 10.83 -3.82
C THR A 161 2.91 11.10 -2.66
N MET A 162 2.97 10.26 -1.63
CA MET A 162 2.11 10.34 -0.45
C MET A 162 2.70 11.30 0.58
N LEU A 163 1.89 12.26 1.05
CA LEU A 163 2.26 13.27 2.04
C LEU A 163 1.21 13.32 3.17
N PRO A 164 1.56 13.74 4.40
CA PRO A 164 0.61 13.74 5.51
C PRO A 164 -0.57 14.67 5.29
N GLY A 165 -0.33 15.76 4.54
CA GLY A 165 -1.31 16.79 4.19
C GLY A 165 -1.68 16.79 2.71
N GLY A 166 -1.57 15.65 2.00
CA GLY A 166 -1.88 15.64 0.57
C GLY A 166 -1.28 14.48 -0.20
N PHE A 167 -1.23 14.67 -1.51
CA PHE A 167 -0.40 13.87 -2.39
C PHE A 167 0.01 14.73 -3.59
N ILE A 168 1.10 14.33 -4.25
CA ILE A 168 1.50 14.91 -5.54
C ILE A 168 1.32 13.82 -6.59
N ALA A 169 0.51 14.12 -7.60
CA ALA A 169 0.29 13.21 -8.72
C ALA A 169 1.15 13.60 -9.92
N ARG A 170 1.86 12.62 -10.48
CA ARG A 170 2.41 12.66 -11.82
C ARG A 170 1.66 11.64 -12.66
N LEU A 171 1.08 12.10 -13.75
CA LEU A 171 0.34 11.27 -14.69
C LEU A 171 1.17 11.12 -15.97
N ASP A 172 0.99 10.00 -16.66
CA ASP A 172 1.66 9.69 -17.93
C ASP A 172 0.66 9.01 -18.87
N GLY A 173 0.94 9.05 -20.18
CA GLY A 173 0.07 8.43 -21.19
C GLY A 173 -1.38 8.94 -21.12
N ASP A 174 -2.33 8.01 -21.25
CA ASP A 174 -3.77 8.30 -21.27
C ASP A 174 -4.27 8.95 -19.97
N ALA A 175 -3.56 8.74 -18.85
CA ALA A 175 -3.92 9.36 -17.58
C ALA A 175 -3.74 10.88 -17.57
N LEU A 176 -3.01 11.46 -18.53
CA LEU A 176 -2.85 12.91 -18.67
C LEU A 176 -4.16 13.61 -19.08
N ASP A 177 -5.07 12.92 -19.76
CA ASP A 177 -6.35 13.50 -20.15
C ASP A 177 -7.17 13.86 -18.90
N PRO A 178 -7.62 15.12 -18.72
CA PRO A 178 -8.54 15.50 -17.64
C PRO A 178 -9.86 14.71 -17.64
N GLY A 179 -10.25 14.16 -18.79
CA GLY A 179 -11.38 13.26 -18.96
C GLY A 179 -11.17 11.86 -18.38
N HIS A 180 -9.92 11.43 -18.20
CA HIS A 180 -9.55 10.09 -17.78
C HIS A 180 -9.94 9.82 -16.32
N ILE A 181 -10.40 8.59 -16.03
CA ILE A 181 -11.00 8.23 -14.74
C ILE A 181 -10.05 8.41 -13.55
N LEU A 182 -8.78 8.06 -13.70
CA LEU A 182 -7.76 8.28 -12.67
C LEU A 182 -7.56 9.78 -12.40
N ASN A 183 -7.46 10.61 -13.45
CA ASN A 183 -7.23 12.05 -13.32
C ASN A 183 -8.42 12.74 -12.64
N LYS A 184 -9.65 12.42 -13.05
CA LYS A 184 -10.88 12.88 -12.39
C LYS A 184 -10.91 12.52 -10.91
N THR A 185 -10.59 11.28 -10.58
CA THR A 185 -10.56 10.81 -9.19
C THR A 185 -9.53 11.58 -8.37
N LEU A 186 -8.31 11.75 -8.88
CA LEU A 186 -7.26 12.51 -8.17
C LEU A 186 -7.63 13.98 -8.01
N THR A 187 -8.28 14.58 -9.01
CA THR A 187 -8.77 15.97 -8.96
C THR A 187 -9.87 16.14 -7.91
N GLU A 188 -10.84 15.22 -7.83
CA GLU A 188 -11.90 15.21 -6.81
C GLU A 188 -11.31 15.23 -5.39
N PHE A 189 -10.21 14.53 -5.17
CA PHE A 189 -9.56 14.37 -3.86
C PHE A 189 -8.35 15.27 -3.64
N GLN A 190 -8.07 16.23 -4.52
CA GLN A 190 -6.83 17.01 -4.47
C GLN A 190 -6.72 17.88 -3.19
N THR A 191 -7.85 18.33 -2.64
CA THR A 191 -7.88 19.26 -1.49
C THR A 191 -8.43 18.59 -0.23
N GLY A 192 -7.68 18.64 0.86
CA GLY A 192 -8.12 18.16 2.18
C GLY A 192 -8.02 16.65 2.40
N TRP A 193 -7.47 15.90 1.43
CA TRP A 193 -7.26 14.46 1.51
C TRP A 193 -5.80 14.09 1.31
N ALA A 194 -5.38 12.99 1.93
CA ALA A 194 -4.09 12.34 1.74
C ALA A 194 -4.31 10.90 1.26
N ILE A 195 -3.35 10.36 0.51
CA ILE A 195 -3.39 8.95 0.10
C ILE A 195 -2.76 8.10 1.20
N GLU A 196 -3.46 7.04 1.59
CA GLU A 196 -3.04 6.10 2.62
C GLU A 196 -2.33 4.87 2.03
N ARG A 197 -1.55 4.22 2.90
CA ARG A 197 -0.89 2.94 2.58
C ARG A 197 -1.92 1.85 2.25
N GLY A 198 -1.51 0.92 1.39
CA GLY A 198 -2.39 -0.11 0.83
C GLY A 198 -3.27 0.40 -0.31
N SER A 199 -3.00 1.60 -0.81
CA SER A 199 -3.39 2.04 -2.15
C SER A 199 -2.43 1.43 -3.20
N THR A 200 -2.94 1.17 -4.40
CA THR A 200 -2.23 0.50 -5.49
C THR A 200 -2.62 1.10 -6.83
N LEU A 201 -1.64 1.28 -7.73
CA LEU A 201 -1.87 1.59 -9.14
C LEU A 201 -1.60 0.35 -9.99
N CYS A 202 -2.30 0.21 -11.11
CA CYS A 202 -2.07 -0.87 -12.05
C CYS A 202 -0.89 -0.58 -12.97
N PHE A 203 -0.09 -1.60 -13.31
CA PHE A 203 1.05 -1.51 -14.23
C PHE A 203 0.67 -1.69 -15.71
N TYR A 204 -0.43 -2.38 -16.02
CA TYR A 204 -0.81 -2.69 -17.41
C TYR A 204 -1.92 -1.78 -17.97
N ASP A 205 -2.70 -1.09 -17.13
CA ASP A 205 -3.75 -0.17 -17.57
C ASP A 205 -3.86 1.07 -16.65
N HIS A 206 -3.83 2.27 -17.23
CA HIS A 206 -3.97 3.52 -16.47
C HIS A 206 -5.34 3.67 -15.84
N ALA A 207 -6.38 3.09 -16.45
CA ALA A 207 -7.74 3.18 -15.95
C ALA A 207 -7.94 2.42 -14.65
N TYR A 208 -7.08 1.44 -14.33
CA TYR A 208 -7.26 0.59 -13.16
C TYR A 208 -6.41 1.04 -11.96
N PHE A 209 -7.07 1.13 -10.80
CA PHE A 209 -6.44 1.56 -9.55
C PHE A 209 -7.31 1.18 -8.35
N PHE A 210 -6.70 1.20 -7.17
CA PHE A 210 -7.37 1.15 -5.89
C PHE A 210 -6.71 2.16 -4.94
N LEU A 211 -7.41 3.24 -4.61
CA LEU A 211 -6.88 4.34 -3.81
C LEU A 211 -7.70 4.51 -2.52
N LYS A 212 -6.98 4.71 -1.41
CA LYS A 212 -7.54 5.05 -0.09
C LYS A 212 -7.21 6.50 0.21
N PHE A 213 -8.23 7.34 0.27
CA PHE A 213 -8.12 8.75 0.62
C PHE A 213 -8.55 8.97 2.07
N LYS A 214 -7.71 9.59 2.87
CA LYS A 214 -8.01 9.99 4.25
C LYS A 214 -8.09 11.50 4.37
N GLN A 215 -9.11 11.98 5.06
CA GLN A 215 -9.25 13.41 5.36
C GLN A 215 -8.18 13.87 6.38
N GLN A 216 -7.50 14.98 6.10
CA GLN A 216 -6.32 15.43 6.87
C GLN A 216 -6.56 15.66 8.37
N HIS A 217 -7.77 16.09 8.73
CA HIS A 217 -8.18 16.37 10.12
C HIS A 217 -9.29 15.44 10.61
N GLY A 218 -9.60 14.40 9.84
CA GLY A 218 -10.68 13.47 10.13
C GLY A 218 -10.19 12.03 10.33
N THR A 219 -11.12 11.19 10.76
CA THR A 219 -10.95 9.73 10.76
C THR A 219 -11.56 9.08 9.52
N THR A 220 -12.21 9.87 8.67
CA THR A 220 -12.86 9.43 7.45
C THR A 220 -11.83 8.95 6.43
N VAL A 221 -12.04 7.73 5.96
CA VAL A 221 -11.33 7.14 4.83
C VAL A 221 -12.35 6.82 3.74
N GLN A 222 -12.11 7.32 2.54
CA GLN A 222 -12.86 6.96 1.34
C GLN A 222 -12.01 6.09 0.43
N MET A 223 -12.58 4.99 -0.02
CA MET A 223 -11.95 4.11 -1.00
C MET A 223 -12.52 4.43 -2.38
N ARG A 224 -11.66 4.52 -3.38
CA ARG A 224 -12.01 4.70 -4.80
C ARG A 224 -11.26 3.68 -5.62
N TRP A 225 -11.94 3.07 -6.58
CA TRP A 225 -11.32 2.11 -7.47
C TRP A 225 -11.98 2.13 -8.83
N ASN A 226 -11.22 1.73 -9.82
CA ASN A 226 -11.73 1.29 -11.10
C ASN A 226 -10.95 0.04 -11.49
N MET A 227 -11.63 -1.00 -11.94
CA MET A 227 -11.06 -2.32 -12.17
C MET A 227 -11.82 -3.03 -13.28
N PRO A 228 -11.26 -4.09 -13.88
CA PRO A 228 -12.01 -4.98 -14.76
C PRO A 228 -13.32 -5.47 -14.13
N PRO A 229 -14.40 -5.67 -14.92
CA PRO A 229 -15.71 -6.08 -14.41
C PRO A 229 -15.70 -7.32 -13.52
N HIS A 230 -14.92 -8.35 -13.87
CA HIS A 230 -14.83 -9.58 -13.07
C HIS A 230 -14.17 -9.34 -11.71
N MET A 231 -13.13 -8.48 -11.63
CA MET A 231 -12.53 -8.08 -10.36
C MET A 231 -13.51 -7.28 -9.48
N MET A 232 -14.33 -6.42 -10.09
CA MET A 232 -15.38 -5.69 -9.36
C MET A 232 -16.43 -6.63 -8.80
N GLN A 233 -16.85 -7.65 -9.57
CA GLN A 233 -17.78 -8.67 -9.12
C GLN A 233 -17.20 -9.44 -7.93
N ILE A 234 -15.96 -9.92 -8.02
CA ILE A 234 -15.28 -10.63 -6.93
C ILE A 234 -15.20 -9.76 -5.67
N LEU A 235 -14.84 -8.47 -5.80
CA LEU A 235 -14.82 -7.57 -4.65
C LEU A 235 -16.23 -7.40 -4.04
N ALA A 236 -17.27 -7.32 -4.86
CA ALA A 236 -18.65 -7.23 -4.36
C ALA A 236 -19.06 -8.48 -3.57
N GLU A 237 -18.76 -9.68 -4.10
CA GLU A 237 -19.01 -10.96 -3.43
C GLU A 237 -18.26 -11.05 -2.09
N LEU A 238 -16.97 -10.68 -2.07
CA LEU A 238 -16.19 -10.67 -0.82
C LEU A 238 -16.76 -9.70 0.22
N ARG A 239 -17.23 -8.52 -0.22
CA ARG A 239 -17.87 -7.52 0.65
C ARG A 239 -19.18 -8.04 1.22
N GLU A 240 -20.01 -8.69 0.41
CA GLU A 240 -21.27 -9.29 0.84
C GLU A 240 -21.05 -10.36 1.91
N VAL A 241 -20.11 -11.29 1.67
CA VAL A 241 -19.75 -12.33 2.65
C VAL A 241 -19.26 -11.71 3.96
N THR A 242 -18.42 -10.68 3.86
CA THR A 242 -17.83 -10.02 5.04
C THR A 242 -18.88 -9.27 5.87
N MET A 243 -20.02 -8.90 5.29
CA MET A 243 -21.15 -8.31 6.03
C MET A 243 -21.98 -9.34 6.80
N GLY A 244 -21.74 -10.64 6.61
CA GLY A 244 -22.39 -11.69 7.39
C GLY A 244 -22.05 -11.60 8.88
N VAL A 245 -23.02 -11.91 9.74
CA VAL A 245 -22.89 -11.78 11.22
C VAL A 245 -21.69 -12.58 11.76
N GLU A 246 -21.47 -13.80 11.23
CA GLU A 246 -20.35 -14.64 11.64
C GLU A 246 -19.00 -14.00 11.30
N GLU A 247 -18.84 -13.49 10.07
CA GLU A 247 -17.63 -12.80 9.65
C GLU A 247 -17.39 -11.52 10.45
N GLN A 248 -18.44 -10.75 10.72
CA GLN A 248 -18.35 -9.56 11.56
C GLN A 248 -17.88 -9.87 12.98
N ASN A 249 -18.38 -10.96 13.58
CA ASN A 249 -17.92 -11.40 14.90
C ASN A 249 -16.44 -11.81 14.89
N LEU A 250 -16.00 -12.55 13.88
CA LEU A 250 -14.60 -12.95 13.75
C LEU A 250 -13.68 -11.74 13.49
N LEU A 251 -14.13 -10.76 12.69
CA LEU A 251 -13.40 -9.52 12.47
C LEU A 251 -13.26 -8.69 13.76
N MET A 252 -14.31 -8.63 14.58
CA MET A 252 -14.23 -7.96 15.88
C MET A 252 -13.20 -8.63 16.80
N GLN A 253 -13.15 -9.96 16.82
CA GLN A 253 -12.13 -10.70 17.58
C GLN A 253 -10.71 -10.40 17.07
N ASP A 254 -10.52 -10.34 15.75
CA ASP A 254 -9.22 -9.99 15.17
C ASP A 254 -8.79 -8.56 15.53
N ASP A 255 -9.73 -7.61 15.47
CA ASP A 255 -9.50 -6.21 15.83
C ASP A 255 -9.11 -6.09 17.31
N GLU A 256 -9.79 -6.82 18.21
CA GLU A 256 -9.44 -6.88 19.64
C GLU A 256 -8.03 -7.42 19.86
N VAL A 257 -7.67 -8.54 19.21
CA VAL A 257 -6.33 -9.12 19.28
C VAL A 257 -5.27 -8.14 18.75
N ALA A 258 -5.55 -7.48 17.63
CA ALA A 258 -4.65 -6.50 17.02
C ALA A 258 -4.44 -5.29 17.95
N MET A 259 -5.52 -4.75 18.53
CA MET A 259 -5.47 -3.63 19.49
C MET A 259 -4.71 -4.02 20.76
N GLY A 260 -4.95 -5.22 21.31
CA GLY A 260 -4.23 -5.73 22.48
C GLY A 260 -2.72 -5.80 22.22
N ARG A 261 -2.30 -6.35 21.09
CA ARG A 261 -0.88 -6.41 20.69
C ARG A 261 -0.25 -5.04 20.45
N ALA A 262 -1.02 -4.09 19.90
CA ALA A 262 -0.54 -2.72 19.70
C ALA A 262 -0.31 -2.00 21.04
N ARG A 263 -1.23 -2.18 22.00
CA ARG A 263 -1.12 -1.60 23.35
C ARG A 263 0.11 -2.10 24.11
N THR A 264 0.32 -3.41 24.16
CA THR A 264 1.49 -4.01 24.83
C THR A 264 2.81 -3.46 24.28
N ARG A 265 2.88 -3.24 22.95
CA ARG A 265 4.07 -2.66 22.31
C ARG A 265 4.32 -1.21 22.70
N MET A 266 3.27 -0.40 22.80
CA MET A 266 3.41 0.99 23.27
C MET A 266 3.94 1.04 24.69
N GLU A 267 3.41 0.20 25.57
CA GLU A 267 3.86 0.10 26.96
C GLU A 267 5.33 -0.34 27.04
N GLN A 268 5.77 -1.27 26.20
CA GLN A 268 7.18 -1.68 26.11
C GLN A 268 8.09 -0.57 25.59
N SER A 269 7.69 0.15 24.53
CA SER A 269 8.48 1.25 23.96
C SER A 269 8.63 2.42 24.93
N MET A 270 7.61 2.72 25.74
CA MET A 270 7.70 3.76 26.77
C MET A 270 8.60 3.36 27.94
N ARG A 271 8.73 2.07 28.23
CA ARG A 271 9.63 1.56 29.29
C ARG A 271 11.09 1.50 28.84
N GLY A 272 11.36 1.24 27.57
CA GLY A 272 12.73 1.18 27.01
C GLY A 272 13.40 2.53 26.75
N ASN A 273 12.67 3.65 26.86
CA ASN A 273 13.18 5.01 26.72
C ASN A 273 13.40 5.73 28.07
N ARG A 274 13.44 4.98 29.18
CA ARG A 274 13.85 5.47 30.51
C ARG A 274 15.23 4.93 30.84
#